data_AF-A0A6G3XEP0-F1
#
_entry.id   AF-A0A6G3XEP0-F1
#
_cell.length_a   1.000
_cell.length_b   1.000
_cell.length_c   1.000
_cell.angle_alpha   90.00
_cell.angle_beta   90.00
_cell.angle_gamma   90.00
#
_symmetry.space_group_name_H-M   'P 1'
#
loop_
_entity.id
_entity.type
_entity.pdbx_description
1 polymer ?
#
loop_
_entity_poly.entity_id
_entity_poly.type
_entity_poly.pdbx_seq_one_letter_code
_entity_poly.pdbx_strand_id
1 'polypeptide(L)'
;GRHAPGEHVRVFPISNWTELDVWQYIERESIELPEIYFAHEREVFNRNGMWLTAGHWGGPKEHEATETRLVRYRTVGDMSCTGAVDSDATTLDAVITEIAASRLTE
;
A
#
# COMPACT_ATOMS: atom_id res chain seq x y z
N GLY A 1 -28.24 1.08 -20.12
CA GLY A 1 -28.44 -0.17 -20.88
C GLY A 1 -29.34 -1.08 -20.07
N ARG A 2 -30.23 -1.84 -20.72
CA ARG A 2 -31.05 -2.84 -20.02
C ARG A 2 -30.15 -4.01 -19.65
N HIS A 3 -30.18 -4.42 -18.39
CA HIS A 3 -29.48 -5.59 -17.85
C HIS A 3 -30.25 -6.85 -18.24
N ALA A 4 -29.57 -7.83 -18.84
CA ALA A 4 -30.17 -9.12 -19.18
C ALA A 4 -29.89 -10.16 -18.07
N PRO A 5 -30.76 -11.16 -17.89
CA PRO A 5 -30.50 -12.27 -16.97
C PRO A 5 -29.17 -12.95 -17.29
N GLY A 6 -28.29 -13.07 -16.28
CA GLY A 6 -26.95 -13.66 -16.40
C GLY A 6 -25.82 -12.64 -16.61
N GLU A 7 -26.12 -11.36 -16.83
CA GLU A 7 -25.10 -10.32 -16.89
C GLU A 7 -24.68 -9.86 -15.49
N HIS A 8 -23.43 -9.42 -15.35
CA HIS A 8 -22.95 -8.75 -14.14
C HIS A 8 -22.57 -7.31 -14.48
N VAL A 9 -23.09 -6.36 -13.71
CA VAL A 9 -22.70 -4.95 -13.80
C VAL A 9 -21.68 -4.66 -12.72
N ARG A 10 -20.59 -3.99 -13.08
CA ARG A 10 -19.60 -3.45 -12.14
C ARG A 10 -19.70 -1.93 -12.15
N VAL A 11 -19.73 -1.33 -10.97
CA VAL A 11 -19.72 0.13 -10.81
C VAL A 11 -18.48 0.49 -10.01
N PHE A 12 -17.79 1.55 -10.43
CA PHE A 12 -16.57 2.05 -9.79
C PHE A 12 -16.81 3.50 -9.35
N PRO A 13 -17.42 3.72 -8.16
CA PRO A 13 -17.90 5.04 -7.74
C PRO A 13 -16.81 6.10 -7.59
N ILE A 14 -15.58 5.66 -7.32
CA ILE A 14 -14.40 6.50 -7.11
C ILE A 14 -13.40 6.38 -8.27
N SER A 15 -13.86 5.97 -9.46
CA SER A 15 -12.98 5.76 -10.62
C SER A 15 -12.27 7.01 -11.12
N ASN A 16 -12.80 8.19 -10.81
CA ASN A 16 -12.18 9.48 -11.11
C ASN A 16 -11.36 10.05 -9.95
N TRP A 17 -11.24 9.33 -8.83
CA TRP A 17 -10.44 9.76 -7.70
C TRP A 17 -8.99 9.37 -7.92
N THR A 18 -8.11 10.29 -7.59
CA THR A 18 -6.68 10.05 -7.51
C THR A 18 -6.31 9.55 -6.11
N GLU A 19 -5.11 9.01 -5.91
CA GLU A 19 -4.67 8.54 -4.59
C GLU A 19 -4.73 9.63 -3.51
N LEU A 20 -4.29 10.85 -3.82
CA LEU A 20 -4.39 12.00 -2.93
C LEU A 20 -5.84 12.31 -2.52
N ASP A 21 -6.81 12.19 -3.43
CA ASP A 21 -8.22 12.42 -3.09
C ASP A 21 -8.70 11.41 -2.05
N VAL A 22 -8.25 10.15 -2.15
CA VAL A 22 -8.56 9.09 -1.17
C VAL A 22 -7.97 9.44 0.21
N TRP A 23 -6.70 9.85 0.27
CA TRP A 23 -6.04 10.20 1.53
C TRP A 23 -6.62 11.44 2.19
N GLN A 24 -6.90 12.50 1.42
CA GLN A 24 -7.56 13.70 1.93
C GLN A 24 -8.98 13.40 2.43
N TYR A 25 -9.68 12.45 1.80
CA TYR A 25 -11.00 12.01 2.28
C TYR A 25 -10.89 11.28 3.62
N ILE A 26 -9.92 10.38 3.77
CA ILE A 26 -9.65 9.66 5.03
C ILE A 26 -9.39 10.65 6.17
N GLU A 27 -8.58 11.68 5.92
CA GLU A 27 -8.30 12.76 6.88
C GLU A 27 -9.58 13.52 7.25
N ARG A 28 -10.31 14.03 6.24
CA ARG A 28 -11.50 14.84 6.47
C ARG A 28 -12.60 14.10 7.23
N GLU A 29 -12.80 12.82 6.92
CA GLU A 29 -13.83 12.00 7.57
C GLU A 29 -13.31 11.27 8.82
N SER A 30 -12.04 11.47 9.19
CA SER A 30 -11.39 10.83 10.35
C SER A 30 -11.55 9.29 10.34
N ILE A 31 -11.29 8.67 9.19
CA ILE A 31 -11.41 7.23 9.02
C ILE A 31 -10.18 6.54 9.64
N GLU A 32 -10.41 5.60 10.56
CA GLU A 32 -9.35 4.79 11.13
C GLU A 32 -8.71 3.89 10.06
N LEU A 33 -7.38 3.81 10.10
CA LEU A 33 -6.59 2.97 9.20
C LEU A 33 -5.75 1.97 9.98
N PRO A 34 -5.54 0.76 9.42
CA PRO A 34 -4.53 -0.16 9.92
C PRO A 34 -3.12 0.46 9.93
N GLU A 35 -2.33 0.18 10.97
CA GLU A 35 -0.99 0.76 11.17
C GLU A 35 -0.01 0.49 10.01
N ILE A 36 -0.21 -0.61 9.28
CA ILE A 36 0.63 -1.03 8.16
C ILE A 36 0.68 0.00 7.01
N TYR A 37 -0.30 0.89 6.94
CA TYR A 37 -0.35 1.98 5.97
C TYR A 37 0.59 3.14 6.30
N PHE A 38 1.04 3.23 7.55
CA PHE A 38 2.03 4.20 8.02
C PHE A 38 3.40 3.55 8.11
N ALA A 39 4.45 4.38 8.02
CA ALA A 39 5.81 3.92 8.12
C ALA A 39 6.10 3.28 9.48
N HIS A 40 6.72 2.12 9.47
CA HIS A 40 7.15 1.37 10.64
C HIS A 40 8.41 0.56 10.32
N GLU A 41 9.23 0.29 11.33
CA GLU A 41 10.39 -0.59 11.15
C GLU A 41 9.92 -2.03 10.92
N ARG A 42 10.48 -2.68 9.90
CA ARG A 42 10.14 -4.06 9.59
C ARG A 42 11.34 -4.80 9.02
N GLU A 43 11.51 -6.04 9.45
CA GLU A 43 12.43 -6.96 8.81
C GLU A 43 11.84 -7.43 7.47
N VAL A 44 12.57 -7.14 6.39
CA VAL A 44 12.18 -7.45 5.02
C VAL A 44 13.35 -8.07 4.27
N PHE A 45 13.07 -8.84 3.22
CA PHE A 45 14.07 -9.34 2.28
C PHE A 45 13.71 -8.92 0.86
N ASN A 46 14.72 -8.69 0.02
CA ASN A 46 14.48 -8.34 -1.39
C ASN A 46 14.30 -9.61 -2.22
N ARG A 47 13.18 -9.71 -2.93
CA ARG A 47 12.98 -10.74 -3.94
C ARG A 47 12.44 -10.10 -5.22
N ASN A 48 13.21 -10.23 -6.30
CA ASN A 48 12.86 -9.67 -7.61
C ASN A 48 12.53 -8.16 -7.56
N GLY A 49 13.25 -7.39 -6.73
CA GLY A 49 13.06 -5.95 -6.61
C GLY A 49 11.94 -5.51 -5.66
N MET A 50 11.28 -6.46 -4.98
CA MET A 50 10.22 -6.17 -4.01
C MET A 50 10.68 -6.51 -2.59
N TRP A 51 10.42 -5.61 -1.64
CA TRP A 51 10.64 -5.86 -0.21
C TRP A 51 9.48 -6.69 0.35
N LEU A 52 9.78 -7.90 0.79
CA LEU A 52 8.80 -8.84 1.32
C LEU A 52 9.05 -9.13 2.79
N THR A 53 7.98 -9.38 3.54
CA THR A 53 8.10 -9.85 4.92
C THR A 53 7.92 -11.35 4.98
N ALA A 54 8.80 -12.01 5.74
CA ALA A 54 8.66 -13.43 6.05
C ALA A 54 7.37 -13.68 6.85
N GLY A 55 6.80 -14.87 6.69
CA GLY A 55 5.62 -15.30 7.41
C GLY A 55 5.32 -16.77 7.19
N HIS A 56 4.11 -17.19 7.53
CA HIS A 56 3.66 -18.57 7.38
C HIS A 56 3.69 -19.08 5.92
N TRP A 57 3.69 -18.18 4.95
CA TRP A 57 3.76 -18.49 3.52
C TRP A 57 5.18 -18.82 3.05
N GLY A 58 6.20 -18.37 3.79
CA GLY A 58 7.60 -18.47 3.40
C GLY A 58 8.45 -17.32 3.92
N GLY A 59 9.73 -17.38 3.63
CA GLY A 59 10.72 -16.39 4.04
C GLY A 59 11.83 -16.24 3.00
N PRO A 60 12.95 -15.59 3.35
CA PRO A 60 14.11 -15.47 2.49
C PRO A 60 14.69 -16.84 2.11
N LYS A 61 15.25 -16.94 0.90
CA LYS A 61 16.11 -18.05 0.48
C LYS A 61 17.53 -17.86 1.04
N GLU A 62 18.36 -18.89 0.95
CA GLU A 62 19.74 -18.88 1.48
C GLU A 62 20.61 -17.71 0.97
N HIS A 63 20.35 -17.20 -0.24
CA HIS A 63 21.06 -16.06 -0.83
C HIS A 63 20.34 -14.71 -0.64
N GLU A 64 19.16 -14.68 -0.04
CA GLU A 64 18.41 -13.46 0.23
C GLU A 64 18.65 -13.05 1.68
N ALA A 65 19.25 -11.87 1.89
CA ALA A 65 19.46 -11.32 3.22
C ALA A 65 18.20 -10.59 3.70
N THR A 66 17.98 -10.59 5.02
CA THR A 66 17.00 -9.73 5.67
C THR A 66 17.64 -8.41 6.10
N GLU A 67 16.85 -7.34 6.02
CA GLU A 67 17.20 -5.99 6.44
C GLU A 67 16.05 -5.39 7.24
N THR A 68 16.36 -4.73 8.35
CA THR A 68 15.37 -3.87 9.02
C THR A 68 15.28 -2.56 8.26
N ARG A 69 14.09 -2.24 7.75
CA ARG A 69 13.82 -1.04 6.95
C ARG A 69 12.62 -0.30 7.50
N LEU A 70 12.62 1.02 7.33
CA LEU A 70 11.45 1.85 7.63
C LEU A 70 10.54 1.84 6.39
N VAL A 71 9.39 1.17 6.50
CA VAL A 71 8.53 0.86 5.36
C VAL A 71 7.06 1.07 5.67
N ARG A 72 6.27 1.28 4.63
CA ARG A 72 4.80 1.22 4.67
C ARG A 72 4.25 0.43 3.49
N TYR A 73 2.97 0.11 3.54
CA TYR A 73 2.30 -0.64 2.47
C TYR A 73 1.24 0.23 1.80
N ARG A 74 1.44 0.52 0.52
CA ARG A 74 0.52 1.33 -0.30
C ARG A 74 -0.64 0.52 -0.85
N THR A 75 -0.39 -0.74 -1.13
CA THR A 75 -1.38 -1.74 -1.57
C THR A 75 -1.20 -2.97 -0.70
N VAL A 76 -2.32 -3.63 -0.38
CA VAL A 76 -2.31 -4.81 0.50
C VAL A 76 -3.15 -5.91 -0.14
N GLY A 77 -2.54 -7.08 -0.29
CA GLY A 77 -3.19 -8.35 -0.61
C GLY A 77 -2.66 -9.42 0.33
N ASP A 78 -2.28 -10.58 -0.20
CA ASP A 78 -1.68 -11.65 0.62
C ASP A 78 -0.21 -11.35 0.95
N MET A 79 0.27 -11.89 2.06
CA MET A 79 1.66 -11.70 2.53
C MET A 79 2.71 -12.16 1.50
N SER A 80 2.36 -13.13 0.64
CA SER A 80 3.25 -13.68 -0.38
C SER A 80 3.49 -12.77 -1.58
N CYS A 81 2.65 -11.75 -1.77
CA CYS A 81 2.67 -10.87 -2.95
C CYS A 81 2.53 -9.37 -2.62
N THR A 82 2.50 -9.01 -1.34
CA THR A 82 2.37 -7.62 -0.89
C THR A 82 3.75 -7.04 -0.59
N GLY A 83 4.20 -6.13 -1.45
CA GLY A 83 5.50 -5.46 -1.34
C GLY A 83 5.45 -4.24 -0.42
N ALA A 84 6.42 -4.16 0.48
CA ALA A 84 6.67 -2.96 1.28
C ALA A 84 7.39 -1.89 0.44
N VAL A 85 7.14 -0.62 0.76
CA VAL A 85 7.79 0.54 0.13
C VAL A 85 8.53 1.31 1.20
N ASP A 86 9.78 1.69 0.91
CA ASP A 86 10.56 2.57 1.79
C ASP A 86 9.84 3.92 1.95
N SER A 87 9.63 4.33 3.20
CA SER A 87 8.89 5.55 3.54
C SER A 87 9.16 5.94 4.98
N ASP A 88 9.19 7.23 5.27
CA ASP A 88 9.25 7.80 6.63
C ASP A 88 7.90 8.35 7.12
N ALA A 89 6.84 8.15 6.34
CA ALA A 89 5.50 8.69 6.60
C ALA A 89 4.76 7.95 7.74
N THR A 90 5.10 8.29 8.98
CA THR A 90 4.54 7.68 10.21
C THR A 90 3.16 8.20 10.61
N THR A 91 2.63 9.22 9.92
CA THR A 91 1.34 9.85 10.20
C THR A 91 0.55 10.09 8.93
N LEU A 92 -0.75 10.35 9.06
CA LEU A 92 -1.63 10.66 7.93
C LEU A 92 -1.16 11.88 7.14
N ASP A 93 -0.84 12.97 7.83
CA ASP A 93 -0.32 14.20 7.22
C ASP A 93 1.00 13.95 6.46
N ALA A 94 1.87 13.11 7.03
CA ALA A 94 3.12 12.72 6.38
C ALA A 94 2.87 11.89 5.11
N VAL A 95 1.90 10.97 5.12
CA VAL A 95 1.53 10.19 3.92
C VAL A 95 0.96 11.11 2.83
N ILE A 96 0.09 12.05 3.20
CA ILE A 96 -0.46 13.04 2.27
C ILE A 96 0.66 13.88 1.65
N THR A 97 1.61 14.33 2.47
CA THR A 97 2.77 15.13 2.02
C THR A 97 3.67 14.34 1.07
N GLU A 98 3.98 13.08 1.40
CA GLU A 98 4.78 12.18 0.57
C GLU A 98 4.12 11.97 -0.81
N ILE A 99 2.81 11.69 -0.84
CA ILE A 99 2.06 11.43 -2.08
C ILE A 99 1.95 12.70 -2.93
N ALA A 100 1.76 13.86 -2.32
CA ALA A 100 1.73 15.14 -3.01
C ALA A 100 3.10 15.44 -3.66
N ALA A 101 4.20 15.13 -2.98
CA ALA A 101 5.55 15.30 -3.52
C ALA A 101 5.86 14.33 -4.67
N SER A 102 5.44 13.07 -4.56
CA SER A 102 5.63 12.06 -5.61
C SER A 102 5.00 12.45 -6.96
N ARG A 103 3.92 13.22 -6.95
CA ARG A 103 3.27 13.73 -8.18
C ARG A 103 4.05 14.83 -8.90
N LEU A 104 4.96 15.52 -8.20
CA LEU A 104 5.80 16.53 -8.81
C LEU A 104 6.97 15.92 -9.58
N THR A 105 7.26 14.63 -9.34
CA THR A 105 8.45 13.93 -9.85
C THR A 105 8.17 12.90 -10.95
N GLU A 106 6.93 12.77 -11.42
CA GLU A 106 6.54 11.93 -12.58
C GLU A 106 6.41 12.74 -13.88
#